data_AF-M7YTE0-F1
#
_entry.id   AF-M7YTE0-F1
#
_cell.length_a   1.000
_cell.length_b   1.000
_cell.length_c   1.000
_cell.angle_alpha   90.00
_cell.angle_beta   90.00
_cell.angle_gamma   90.00
#
_symmetry.space_group_name_H-M   'P 1'
#
loop_
_entity.id
_entity.type
_entity.pdbx_description
1 polymer ?
#
loop_
_entity_poly.entity_id
_entity_poly.type
_entity_poly.pdbx_seq_one_letter_code
_entity_poly.pdbx_strand_id
1 'polypeptide(L)'
;MLVGFVSTAGTFYSKVVREGESFVIPRGMVHFQFNTGKEAARAVTVFNSQLPGVVLAAPSLFGADPEIPDAVLSKSFQVDGEIIKLLKSKFRT
;
A
#
# COMPACT_ATOMS: atom_id res chain seq x y z
N MET A 1 15.73 4.78 2.60
CA MET A 1 14.41 4.15 2.41
C MET A 1 13.52 5.13 1.64
N LEU A 2 13.00 4.76 0.47
CA LEU A 2 12.01 5.57 -0.23
C LEU A 2 10.69 5.49 0.54
N VAL A 3 10.17 6.64 0.93
CA VAL A 3 8.84 6.77 1.55
C VAL A 3 8.00 7.65 0.64
N GLY A 4 6.75 7.27 0.40
CA GLY A 4 5.84 8.10 -0.37
C GLY A 4 4.37 7.89 -0.02
N PHE A 5 3.57 8.90 -0.32
CA PHE A 5 2.11 8.85 -0.20
C PHE A 5 1.44 9.66 -1.31
N VAL A 6 0.17 9.36 -1.57
CA VAL A 6 -0.66 10.10 -2.53
C VAL A 6 -1.69 10.90 -1.75
N SER A 7 -1.79 12.21 -2.02
CA SER A 7 -2.79 13.07 -1.39
C SER A 7 -4.19 12.84 -2.00
N THR A 8 -5.22 13.40 -1.35
CA THR A 8 -6.58 13.38 -1.89
C THR A 8 -6.74 14.14 -3.22
N ALA A 9 -5.79 15.04 -3.54
CA ALA A 9 -5.71 15.71 -4.84
C ALA A 9 -5.02 14.85 -5.92
N GLY A 10 -4.61 13.62 -5.60
CA GLY A 10 -3.85 12.75 -6.50
C GLY A 10 -2.37 13.11 -6.61
N THR A 11 -1.87 14.02 -5.77
CA THR A 11 -0.46 14.43 -5.80
C THR A 11 0.41 13.40 -5.10
N PHE A 12 1.41 12.88 -5.79
CA PHE A 12 2.40 11.98 -5.22
C PHE A 12 3.53 12.76 -4.53
N TYR A 13 3.72 12.52 -3.24
CA TYR A 13 4.85 13.03 -2.45
C TYR A 13 5.79 11.90 -2.10
N SER A 14 7.09 12.09 -2.31
CA SER A 14 8.08 11.09 -1.90
C SER A 14 9.45 11.69 -1.59
N LYS A 15 10.21 10.96 -0.78
CA LYS A 15 11.61 11.24 -0.48
C LYS A 15 12.34 9.95 -0.15
N VAL A 16 13.62 9.86 -0.52
CA VAL A 16 14.53 8.87 0.07
C VAL A 16 14.94 9.38 1.45
N VAL A 17 14.28 8.86 2.49
CA VAL A 17 14.55 9.17 3.90
C VAL A 17 15.80 8.42 4.35
N ARG A 18 16.72 9.15 5.00
CA ARG A 18 17.97 8.64 5.56
C ARG A 18 17.92 8.56 7.09
N GLU A 19 18.96 8.00 7.69
CA GLU A 19 19.14 7.96 9.13
C GLU A 19 19.04 9.38 9.73
N GLY A 20 18.33 9.50 10.87
CA GLY A 20 18.08 10.78 11.54
C GLY A 20 16.97 11.64 10.91
N GLU A 21 16.51 11.32 9.70
CA GLU A 21 15.41 12.04 9.06
C GLU A 21 14.04 11.46 9.48
N SER A 22 13.04 12.33 9.56
CA SER A 22 11.65 11.96 9.87
C SER A 22 10.72 12.15 8.67
N PHE A 23 9.56 11.51 8.73
CA PHE A 23 8.47 11.68 7.78
C PHE A 23 7.13 11.66 8.53
N VAL A 24 6.10 12.23 7.90
CA VAL A 24 4.72 12.23 8.41
C VAL A 24 3.80 11.80 7.28
N ILE A 25 2.90 10.87 7.58
CA ILE A 25 1.83 10.46 6.68
C ILE A 25 0.51 10.96 7.26
N PRO A 26 -0.24 11.81 6.53
CA PRO A 26 -1.57 12.21 6.97
C PRO A 26 -2.53 11.02 7.12
N ARG A 27 -3.46 11.11 8.07
CA ARG A 27 -4.43 10.04 8.36
C ARG A 27 -5.18 9.61 7.10
N GLY A 28 -5.28 8.31 6.90
CA GLY A 28 -6.09 7.69 5.84
C GLY A 28 -5.48 7.74 4.43
N MET A 29 -4.28 8.29 4.27
CA MET A 29 -3.63 8.34 2.96
C MET A 29 -2.94 7.02 2.61
N VAL A 30 -3.09 6.58 1.37
CA VAL A 30 -2.33 5.46 0.82
C VAL A 30 -0.86 5.87 0.75
N HIS A 31 0.00 5.03 1.33
CA HIS A 31 1.43 5.29 1.43
C HIS A 31 2.21 3.98 1.38
N PHE A 32 3.51 4.08 1.12
CA PHE A 32 4.41 2.93 1.04
C PHE A 32 5.82 3.27 1.54
N GLN A 33 6.59 2.22 1.82
CA GLN A 33 8.03 2.28 2.03
C GLN A 33 8.71 1.25 1.13
N PHE A 34 9.87 1.60 0.57
CA PHE A 34 10.67 0.72 -0.27
C PHE A 34 12.17 0.89 0.05
N ASN A 35 12.87 -0.21 0.29
CA ASN A 35 14.31 -0.16 0.51
C ASN A 35 15.05 -0.08 -0.82
N THR A 36 15.55 1.11 -1.15
CA THR A 36 16.36 1.36 -2.36
C THR A 36 17.86 1.12 -2.15
N GLY A 37 18.29 0.83 -0.91
CA GLY A 37 19.68 0.57 -0.56
C GLY A 37 20.06 -0.91 -0.71
N LYS A 38 21.36 -1.19 -0.60
CA LYS A 38 21.89 -2.58 -0.61
C LYS A 38 21.82 -3.25 0.76
N GLU A 39 21.77 -2.45 1.82
CA GLU A 39 21.80 -2.90 3.20
C GLU A 39 20.39 -2.94 3.81
N ALA A 40 20.23 -3.69 4.89
CA ALA A 40 18.97 -3.74 5.62
C ALA A 40 18.65 -2.36 6.24
N ALA A 41 17.45 -1.85 5.95
CA ALA A 41 16.95 -0.60 6.53
C ALA A 41 15.87 -0.91 7.57
N ARG A 42 15.79 -0.07 8.62
CA ARG A 42 14.73 -0.12 9.64
C ARG A 42 14.19 1.28 9.89
N ALA A 43 12.92 1.36 10.23
CA ALA A 43 12.27 2.59 10.67
C ALA A 43 11.41 2.31 11.89
N VAL A 44 11.31 3.29 12.77
CA VAL A 44 10.41 3.28 13.92
C VAL A 44 9.33 4.31 13.67
N THR A 45 8.07 3.88 13.72
CA THR A 45 6.90 4.74 13.49
C THR A 45 6.02 4.77 14.72
N VAL A 46 5.41 5.91 14.98
CA VAL A 46 4.46 6.10 16.07
C VAL A 46 3.12 6.57 15.52
N PHE A 47 2.04 6.21 16.20
CA PHE A 47 0.67 6.60 15.84
C PHE A 47 0.05 7.39 16.98
N ASN A 48 -0.85 8.32 16.63
CA ASN A 48 -1.63 9.08 17.62
C ASN A 48 -2.93 8.36 18.03
N SER A 49 -3.00 7.04 17.83
CA SER A 49 -4.11 6.18 18.24
C SER A 49 -3.55 4.91 18.85
N GLN A 50 -4.19 4.40 19.91
CA GLN A 50 -3.88 3.09 20.48
C GLN A 50 -4.33 1.94 19.56
N LEU A 51 -5.27 2.21 18.65
CA LEU A 51 -5.81 1.27 17.68
C LEU A 51 -5.75 1.90 16.28
N PRO A 52 -4.55 2.04 15.68
CA PRO A 52 -4.42 2.69 14.38
C PRO A 52 -5.01 1.85 13.23
N GLY A 53 -4.99 0.51 13.37
CA GLY A 53 -5.37 -0.42 12.30
C GLY A 53 -4.40 -0.35 11.10
N VAL A 54 -4.46 -1.35 10.22
CA VAL A 54 -3.71 -1.37 8.95
C VAL A 54 -4.59 -2.00 7.88
N VAL A 55 -4.68 -1.35 6.72
CA VAL A 55 -5.31 -1.89 5.52
C VAL A 55 -4.22 -2.04 4.46
N LEU A 56 -3.81 -3.28 4.20
CA LEU A 56 -2.80 -3.57 3.17
C LEU A 56 -3.49 -3.61 1.81
N ALA A 57 -3.20 -2.63 0.95
CA ALA A 57 -3.96 -2.43 -0.29
C ALA A 57 -4.08 -3.70 -1.15
N ALA A 58 -2.96 -4.36 -1.49
CA ALA A 58 -3.01 -5.53 -2.37
C ALA A 58 -3.68 -6.76 -1.72
N PRO A 59 -3.34 -7.18 -0.48
CA PRO A 59 -4.10 -8.23 0.22
C PRO A 59 -5.58 -7.91 0.39
N SER A 60 -5.94 -6.67 0.73
CA SER A 60 -7.35 -6.27 0.88
C SER A 60 -8.13 -6.28 -0.44
N LEU A 61 -7.47 -5.98 -1.57
CA LEU A 61 -8.11 -5.99 -2.89
C LEU A 61 -8.16 -7.38 -3.52
N PHE A 62 -7.12 -8.19 -3.34
CA PHE A 62 -6.93 -9.42 -4.11
C PHE A 62 -6.89 -10.70 -3.26
N GLY A 63 -6.87 -10.59 -1.93
CA GLY A 63 -6.84 -11.72 -0.99
C GLY A 63 -7.89 -11.63 0.13
N ALA A 64 -8.91 -10.79 -0.03
CA ALA A 64 -10.03 -10.73 0.92
C ALA A 64 -10.83 -12.04 0.94
N ASP A 65 -11.39 -12.37 2.11
CA ASP A 65 -12.31 -13.48 2.30
C ASP A 65 -13.62 -12.98 2.97
N PRO A 66 -14.78 -13.02 2.30
CA PRO A 66 -14.97 -13.49 0.93
C PRO A 66 -14.31 -12.59 -0.13
N GLU A 67 -13.93 -13.17 -1.27
CA GLU A 67 -13.28 -12.43 -2.36
C GLU A 67 -14.18 -11.31 -2.93
N ILE A 68 -13.58 -10.16 -3.27
CA ILE A 68 -14.26 -9.12 -4.05
C ILE A 68 -14.61 -9.69 -5.45
N PRO A 69 -15.84 -9.53 -5.97
CA PRO A 69 -16.22 -10.09 -7.27
C PRO A 69 -15.29 -9.63 -8.41
N ASP A 70 -14.89 -10.56 -9.28
CA ASP A 70 -13.97 -10.27 -10.40
C ASP A 70 -14.48 -9.13 -11.28
N ALA A 71 -15.79 -9.05 -11.51
CA ALA A 71 -16.40 -8.00 -12.32
C ALA A 71 -16.20 -6.58 -11.73
N VAL A 72 -16.22 -6.45 -10.39
CA VAL A 72 -16.00 -5.17 -9.70
C VAL A 72 -14.56 -4.71 -9.93
N LEU A 73 -13.59 -5.61 -9.71
CA LEU A 73 -12.18 -5.30 -9.89
C LEU A 73 -11.84 -5.09 -11.37
N SER A 74 -12.33 -5.92 -12.28
CA SER A 74 -12.10 -5.78 -13.72
C SER A 74 -12.59 -4.43 -14.23
N LYS A 75 -13.79 -4.00 -13.80
CA LYS A 75 -14.33 -2.68 -14.14
C LYS A 75 -13.52 -1.53 -13.53
N SER A 76 -13.09 -1.68 -12.27
CA SER A 76 -12.36 -0.63 -11.54
C SER A 76 -10.94 -0.42 -12.08
N PHE A 77 -10.26 -1.51 -12.42
CA PHE A 77 -8.89 -1.50 -12.94
C PHE A 77 -8.84 -1.37 -14.47
N GLN A 78 -9.98 -1.45 -15.16
CA GLN A 78 -10.08 -1.37 -16.63
C GLN A 78 -9.24 -2.44 -17.34
N VAL A 79 -9.28 -3.65 -16.81
CA VAL A 79 -8.55 -4.82 -17.32
C VAL A 79 -9.50 -6.01 -17.44
N ASP A 80 -9.09 -7.00 -18.24
CA ASP A 80 -9.84 -8.24 -18.38
C ASP A 80 -9.84 -9.05 -17.08
N GLY A 81 -10.90 -9.87 -16.91
CA GLY A 81 -11.06 -10.72 -15.72
C GLY A 81 -9.91 -11.71 -15.50
N GLU A 82 -9.23 -12.13 -16.57
CA GLU A 82 -8.06 -13.02 -16.45
C GLU A 82 -6.89 -12.35 -15.73
N ILE A 83 -6.70 -11.03 -15.89
CA ILE A 83 -5.69 -10.27 -15.14
C ILE A 83 -6.06 -10.21 -13.67
N ILE A 84 -7.34 -10.03 -13.34
CA ILE A 84 -7.81 -10.01 -11.94
C ILE A 84 -7.61 -11.38 -11.29
N LYS A 85 -7.97 -12.47 -11.95
CA LYS A 85 -7.73 -13.83 -11.45
C LYS A 85 -6.25 -14.10 -11.22
N LEU A 86 -5.39 -13.64 -12.14
CA LEU A 86 -3.95 -13.73 -11.98
C LEU A 86 -3.48 -12.98 -10.72
N LEU A 87 -3.94 -11.75 -10.49
CA LEU A 87 -3.59 -10.98 -9.30
C LEU A 87 -4.07 -11.68 -8.03
N LYS A 88 -5.33 -12.13 -7.97
CA LYS A 88 -5.87 -12.88 -6.83
C LYS A 88 -5.09 -14.16 -6.53
N SER A 89 -4.63 -14.88 -7.55
CA SER A 89 -3.85 -16.11 -7.37
C SER A 89 -2.57 -15.92 -6.55
N LYS A 90 -2.04 -14.68 -6.47
CA LYS A 90 -0.85 -14.36 -5.68
C LYS A 90 -1.12 -14.23 -4.18
N PHE A 91 -2.39 -14.18 -3.78
CA PHE A 91 -2.82 -13.94 -2.40
C PHE A 91 -3.72 -15.06 -1.84
N ARG A 92 -4.00 -16.09 -2.64
CA ARG A 92 -4.66 -17.32 -2.14
C ARG A 92 -3.64 -18.10 -1.30
N THR A 93 -4.03 -18.42 -0.06
CA THR A 93 -3.29 -19.33 0.82
C THR A 93 -3.80 -20.74 0.60
#